data_AF-A0A2T1LYB0-F1
#
_entry.id   AF-A0A2T1LYB0-F1
#
_cell.length_a   1.000
_cell.length_b   1.000
_cell.length_c   1.000
_cell.angle_alpha   90.00
_cell.angle_beta   90.00
_cell.angle_gamma   90.00
#
_symmetry.space_group_name_H-M   'P 1'
#
loop_
_entity.id
_entity.type
_entity.pdbx_description
1 polymer ?
#
loop_
_entity_poly.entity_id
_entity_poly.type
_entity_poly.pdbx_seq_one_letter_code
_entity_poly.pdbx_strand_id
1 'polypeptide(L)'
;MSAVYLTIIPHITQSGIPYQHLRISILNENGIITPNDLKGLKLPKEIDYSQGIVIEGKAPIWLYGYLVHECHPAAWVGCYDTRLGAVVVATHTPDVNIAQVFKINLPDTTSN
;
A
#
# COMPACT_ATOMS: atom_id res chain seq x y z
N MET A 1 13.20 13.15 11.30
CA MET A 1 12.54 11.85 11.11
C MET A 1 11.24 12.11 10.37
N SER A 2 10.91 11.36 9.32
CA SER A 2 9.63 11.56 8.61
C SER A 2 8.47 11.18 9.54
N ALA A 3 7.39 11.96 9.52
CA ALA A 3 6.17 11.68 10.27
C ALA A 3 5.39 10.48 9.71
N VAL A 4 5.78 9.99 8.52
CA VAL A 4 5.19 8.84 7.83
C VAL A 4 6.11 7.64 8.01
N TYR A 5 5.55 6.55 8.52
CA TYR A 5 6.20 5.25 8.63
C TYR A 5 5.49 4.23 7.75
N LEU A 6 6.27 3.43 7.02
CA LEU A 6 5.78 2.43 6.09
C LEU A 6 6.24 1.05 6.53
N THR A 7 5.31 0.10 6.58
CA THR A 7 5.59 -1.31 6.88
C THR A 7 5.11 -2.15 5.72
N ILE A 8 5.93 -3.10 5.27
CA ILE A 8 5.58 -4.07 4.23
C ILE A 8 5.38 -5.44 4.86
N ILE A 9 4.28 -6.12 4.53
CA ILE A 9 3.92 -7.42 5.09
C ILE A 9 3.51 -8.35 3.94
N PRO A 10 4.18 -9.51 3.73
CA PRO A 10 3.73 -10.49 2.75
C PRO A 10 2.32 -11.00 3.08
N HIS A 11 1.45 -11.14 2.08
CA HIS A 11 0.07 -11.58 2.25
C HIS A 11 -0.45 -12.30 1.00
N ILE A 12 -1.66 -12.85 1.12
CA ILE A 12 -2.39 -13.49 0.03
C ILE A 12 -3.84 -12.96 -0.04
N THR A 13 -4.37 -12.74 -1.23
CA THR A 13 -5.79 -12.41 -1.40
C THR A 13 -6.65 -13.62 -1.03
N GLN A 14 -7.95 -13.43 -0.80
CA GLN A 14 -8.88 -14.55 -0.59
C GLN A 14 -8.98 -15.47 -1.82
N SER A 15 -8.62 -14.98 -3.00
CA SER A 15 -8.54 -15.77 -4.24
C SER A 15 -7.18 -16.44 -4.47
N GLY A 16 -6.27 -16.40 -3.49
CA GLY A 16 -4.98 -17.09 -3.57
C GLY A 16 -3.87 -16.35 -4.32
N ILE A 17 -4.04 -15.06 -4.62
CA ILE A 17 -3.03 -14.27 -5.33
C ILE A 17 -2.06 -13.66 -4.31
N PRO A 18 -0.75 -13.91 -4.40
CA PRO A 18 0.24 -13.27 -3.52
C PRO A 18 0.31 -11.76 -3.75
N TYR A 19 0.44 -11.02 -2.65
CA TYR A 19 0.68 -9.58 -2.68
C TYR A 19 1.44 -9.15 -1.42
N GLN A 20 1.89 -7.91 -1.39
CA GLN A 20 2.48 -7.29 -0.21
C GLN A 20 1.60 -6.16 0.30
N HIS A 21 1.29 -6.19 1.59
CA HIS A 21 0.49 -5.18 2.26
C HIS A 21 1.39 -4.04 2.74
N LEU A 22 1.33 -2.89 2.08
CA LEU A 22 2.04 -1.67 2.46
C LEU A 22 1.16 -0.85 3.40
N ARG A 23 1.46 -0.91 4.70
CA ARG A 23 0.75 -0.16 5.74
C ARG A 23 1.38 1.22 5.95
N ILE A 24 0.54 2.25 5.94
CA ILE A 24 0.88 3.63 6.27
C ILE A 24 0.55 3.88 7.75
N SER A 25 1.52 4.39 8.51
CA SER A 25 1.33 4.89 9.87
C SER A 25 1.81 6.33 9.97
N ILE A 26 0.95 7.24 10.46
CA ILE A 26 1.32 8.62 10.78
C ILE A 26 1.65 8.67 12.28
N LEU A 27 2.90 9.01 12.62
CA LEU A 27 3.45 8.86 13.97
C LEU A 27 3.38 10.13 14.83
N ASN A 28 2.92 11.26 14.27
CA ASN A 28 2.81 12.49 15.04
C ASN A 28 1.50 12.57 15.84
N GLU A 29 1.52 13.35 16.91
CA GLU A 29 0.44 13.40 17.90
C GLU A 29 -0.90 13.87 17.35
N ASN A 30 -0.89 14.71 16.31
CA ASN A 30 -2.10 15.28 15.71
C ASN A 30 -2.57 14.51 14.46
N GLY A 31 -1.82 13.53 13.96
CA GLY A 31 -2.13 12.80 12.73
C GLY A 31 -2.04 13.64 11.45
N ILE A 32 -1.44 14.84 11.51
CA ILE A 32 -1.39 15.79 10.39
C ILE A 32 -0.02 15.75 9.75
N ILE A 33 0.04 15.38 8.48
CA ILE A 33 1.26 15.51 7.66
C ILE A 33 1.11 16.62 6.63
N THR A 34 2.24 17.17 6.23
CA THR A 34 2.38 18.16 5.17
C THR A 34 3.09 17.54 3.96
N PRO A 35 2.97 18.12 2.75
CA PRO A 35 3.72 17.62 1.59
C PRO A 35 5.25 17.60 1.79
N ASN A 36 5.78 18.47 2.66
CA ASN A 36 7.21 18.48 2.98
C ASN A 36 7.67 17.20 3.70
N ASP A 37 6.77 16.51 4.40
CA ASP A 37 7.07 15.25 5.10
C ASP A 37 7.32 14.07 4.15
N LEU A 38 6.96 14.21 2.87
CA LEU A 38 7.33 13.27 1.82
C LEU A 38 8.81 13.35 1.45
N LYS A 39 9.49 14.46 1.73
CA LYS A 39 10.89 14.63 1.35
C LYS A 39 11.76 13.59 2.06
N GLY A 40 12.34 12.69 1.27
CA GLY A 40 13.16 11.62 1.80
C GLY A 40 12.38 10.46 2.43
N LEU A 41 11.05 10.43 2.28
CA LEU A 41 10.29 9.20 2.49
C LEU A 41 10.82 8.15 1.50
N LYS A 42 11.16 6.97 2.02
CA LYS A 42 11.65 5.86 1.22
C LYS A 42 10.73 4.67 1.43
N LEU A 43 10.45 3.96 0.35
CA LEU A 43 9.80 2.66 0.46
C LEU A 43 10.70 1.68 1.24
N PRO A 44 10.10 0.70 1.95
CA PRO A 44 10.85 -0.43 2.51
C PRO A 44 11.73 -1.10 1.45
N LYS A 45 12.94 -1.51 1.84
CA LYS A 45 13.92 -2.08 0.89
C LYS A 45 13.57 -3.51 0.47
N GLU A 46 12.72 -4.15 1.25
CA GLU A 46 12.33 -5.55 1.14
C GLU A 46 11.17 -5.76 0.15
N ILE A 47 10.72 -4.70 -0.54
CA ILE A 47 9.63 -4.80 -1.52
C ILE A 47 10.04 -5.72 -2.69
N ASP A 48 9.20 -6.74 -2.91
CA ASP A 48 9.23 -7.59 -4.09
C ASP A 48 8.33 -7.04 -5.21
N TYR A 49 8.91 -6.34 -6.18
CA TYR A 49 8.16 -5.76 -7.30
C TYR A 49 7.59 -6.82 -8.27
N SER A 50 7.92 -8.10 -8.13
CA SER A 50 7.28 -9.16 -8.92
C SER A 50 5.85 -9.47 -8.47
N GLN A 51 5.45 -8.97 -7.29
CA GLN A 51 4.11 -9.20 -6.70
C GLN A 51 3.26 -7.93 -6.75
N GLY A 52 1.97 -8.10 -6.44
CA GLY A 52 1.09 -6.98 -6.17
C GLY A 52 1.45 -6.23 -4.88
N ILE A 53 1.13 -4.94 -4.81
CA ILE A 53 1.23 -4.14 -3.58
C ILE A 53 -0.12 -3.53 -3.26
N VAL A 54 -0.60 -3.70 -2.02
CA VAL A 54 -1.83 -3.07 -1.54
C VAL A 54 -1.50 -2.04 -0.49
N ILE A 55 -1.87 -0.78 -0.76
CA ILE A 55 -1.66 0.36 0.13
C ILE A 55 -2.85 0.49 1.08
N GLU A 56 -2.57 0.54 2.38
CA GLU A 56 -3.57 0.63 3.44
C GLU A 56 -3.10 1.58 4.55
N GLY A 57 -4.04 2.32 5.13
CA GLY A 57 -3.79 3.17 6.29
C GLY A 57 -4.52 4.51 6.19
N LYS A 58 -4.64 5.21 7.31
CA LYS A 58 -5.27 6.54 7.32
C LYS A 58 -4.27 7.57 6.82
N ALA A 59 -4.51 8.13 5.63
CA ALA A 59 -3.62 9.08 5.00
C ALA A 59 -4.38 10.04 4.06
N PRO A 60 -3.83 11.24 3.80
CA PRO A 60 -4.38 12.13 2.78
C PRO A 60 -4.20 11.55 1.37
N ILE A 61 -5.10 11.94 0.46
CA ILE A 61 -5.15 11.43 -0.92
C ILE A 61 -3.80 11.63 -1.66
N TRP A 62 -3.12 12.74 -1.42
CA TRP A 62 -1.84 13.01 -2.08
C TRP A 62 -0.73 12.04 -1.64
N LEU A 63 -0.77 11.49 -0.41
CA LEU A 63 0.17 10.46 0.02
C LEU A 63 -0.12 9.14 -0.68
N TYR A 64 -1.41 8.79 -0.84
CA TYR A 64 -1.80 7.66 -1.67
C TYR A 64 -1.33 7.82 -3.11
N GLY A 65 -1.54 8.99 -3.73
CA GLY A 65 -1.08 9.26 -5.09
C GLY A 65 0.44 9.12 -5.23
N TYR A 66 1.20 9.65 -4.27
CA TYR A 66 2.65 9.48 -4.20
C TYR A 66 3.05 8.00 -4.10
N LEU A 67 2.47 7.25 -3.17
CA LEU A 67 2.82 5.84 -2.97
C LEU A 67 2.41 4.95 -4.15
N VAL A 68 1.29 5.24 -4.81
CA VAL A 68 0.90 4.56 -6.05
C VAL A 68 1.97 4.76 -7.13
N HIS A 69 2.51 5.98 -7.24
CA HIS A 69 3.60 6.25 -8.18
C HIS A 69 4.91 5.54 -7.79
N GLU A 70 5.32 5.59 -6.53
CA GLU A 70 6.55 4.92 -6.08
C GLU A 70 6.45 3.39 -6.20
N CYS A 71 5.27 2.81 -5.96
CA CYS A 71 5.01 1.38 -6.11
C CYS A 71 4.68 0.96 -7.55
N HIS A 72 4.65 1.87 -8.52
CA HIS A 72 4.25 1.55 -9.90
C HIS A 72 5.08 0.43 -10.57
N PRO A 73 6.36 0.16 -10.24
CA PRO A 73 7.07 -0.96 -10.85
C PRO A 73 6.55 -2.34 -10.42
N ALA A 74 5.66 -2.43 -9.43
CA ALA A 74 5.06 -3.67 -8.99
C ALA A 74 4.18 -4.31 -10.08
N ALA A 75 3.95 -5.62 -10.00
CA ALA A 75 3.07 -6.32 -10.95
C ALA A 75 1.68 -5.66 -11.03
N TRP A 76 1.15 -5.23 -9.89
CA TRP A 76 -0.03 -4.37 -9.79
C TRP A 76 -0.04 -3.61 -8.47
N VAL A 77 -0.73 -2.46 -8.44
CA VAL A 77 -0.91 -1.66 -7.22
C VAL A 77 -2.40 -1.53 -6.94
N GLY A 78 -2.78 -1.76 -5.68
CA GLY A 78 -4.14 -1.58 -5.20
C GLY A 78 -4.22 -0.64 -4.00
N CYS A 79 -5.35 0.04 -3.86
CA CYS A 79 -5.68 0.80 -2.65
C CYS A 79 -6.74 0.02 -1.87
N TYR A 80 -6.52 -0.17 -0.57
CA TYR A 80 -7.51 -0.79 0.29
C TYR A 80 -8.66 0.18 0.60
N ASP A 81 -9.89 -0.26 0.33
CA ASP A 81 -11.13 0.36 0.80
C ASP A 81 -11.85 -0.62 1.73
N THR A 82 -12.17 -0.17 2.94
CA THR A 82 -12.79 -1.01 3.99
C THR A 82 -14.12 -1.64 3.58
N ARG A 83 -14.84 -1.05 2.61
CA ARG A 83 -16.13 -1.54 2.12
C ARG A 83 -15.98 -2.55 0.98
N LEU A 84 -14.85 -2.51 0.26
CA LEU A 84 -14.67 -3.25 -0.99
C LEU A 84 -13.59 -4.32 -0.89
N GLY A 85 -12.41 -3.99 -0.37
CA GLY A 85 -11.18 -4.78 -0.46
C GLY A 85 -10.06 -3.99 -1.12
N ALA A 86 -9.08 -4.66 -1.72
CA ALA A 86 -8.04 -4.02 -2.53
C ALA A 86 -8.58 -3.70 -3.93
N VAL A 87 -8.74 -2.41 -4.22
CA VAL A 87 -9.15 -1.91 -5.54
C VAL A 87 -7.88 -1.66 -6.37
N VAL A 88 -7.71 -2.37 -7.47
CA VAL A 88 -6.53 -2.22 -8.35
C VAL A 88 -6.59 -0.89 -9.08
N VAL A 89 -5.52 -0.09 -8.96
CA VAL A 89 -5.39 1.25 -9.56
C VAL A 89 -4.30 1.34 -10.63
N ALA A 90 -3.34 0.41 -10.64
CA ALA A 90 -2.31 0.30 -11.67
C ALA A 90 -1.93 -1.18 -11.86
N THR A 91 -1.52 -1.56 -13.08
CA THR A 91 -1.12 -2.94 -13.42
C THR A 91 -0.08 -2.94 -14.54
N HIS A 92 0.89 -3.83 -14.45
CA HIS A 92 1.85 -4.19 -15.50
C HIS A 92 1.73 -5.66 -15.91
N THR A 93 0.72 -6.37 -15.41
CA THR A 93 0.44 -7.78 -15.74
C THR A 93 -0.91 -7.92 -16.45
N PRO A 94 -1.04 -8.83 -17.45
CA PRO A 94 -2.33 -9.14 -18.05
C PRO A 94 -3.29 -9.90 -17.11
N ASP A 95 -2.78 -10.50 -16.03
CA ASP A 95 -3.57 -11.35 -15.13
C ASP A 95 -4.48 -10.56 -14.18
N VAL A 96 -4.21 -9.26 -14.02
CA VAL A 96 -4.92 -8.37 -13.08
C VAL A 96 -5.30 -7.09 -13.80
N ASN A 97 -6.58 -6.73 -13.71
CA ASN A 97 -7.15 -5.58 -14.42
C ASN A 97 -7.31 -4.36 -13.50
N ILE A 98 -7.19 -3.16 -14.07
CA ILE A 98 -7.57 -1.92 -13.39
C ILE A 98 -9.05 -2.00 -12.98
N ALA A 99 -9.39 -1.45 -11.81
CA ALA A 99 -10.70 -1.50 -11.17
C ALA A 99 -11.17 -2.89 -10.72
N GLN A 100 -10.37 -3.94 -10.90
CA GLN A 100 -10.60 -5.23 -10.25
C GLN A 100 -10.52 -5.05 -8.74
N VAL A 101 -11.38 -5.77 -8.01
CA VAL A 101 -11.42 -5.73 -6.55
C VAL A 101 -11.08 -7.10 -5.99
N PHE A 102 -9.99 -7.19 -5.23
CA PHE A 102 -9.65 -8.38 -4.47
C PHE A 102 -10.20 -8.29 -3.05
N LYS A 103 -10.92 -9.34 -2.62
CA LYS A 103 -11.20 -9.52 -1.20
C LYS A 103 -9.92 -9.92 -0.49
N ILE A 104 -9.61 -9.19 0.58
CA ILE A 104 -8.43 -9.41 1.41
C ILE A 104 -8.83 -9.41 2.87
N ASN A 105 -8.06 -10.11 3.69
CA ASN A 105 -8.06 -9.92 5.14
C ASN A 105 -6.90 -8.97 5.46
N LEU A 106 -7.06 -8.11 6.46
CA LEU A 106 -5.95 -7.27 6.90
C LEU A 106 -4.94 -8.12 7.68
N PRO A 107 -3.63 -7.90 7.52
CA PRO A 107 -2.63 -8.53 8.36
C PRO A 107 -2.84 -8.13 9.83
N ASP A 108 -2.63 -9.10 10.72
CA ASP A 108 -2.74 -8.92 12.16
C ASP A 108 -1.94 -7.71 12.64
N THR A 109 -2.49 -6.96 13.58
CA THR A 109 -1.88 -5.73 14.10
C THR A 109 -0.64 -5.99 14.97
N THR A 110 -0.36 -7.25 15.30
CA THR A 110 0.77 -7.67 16.12
C THR A 110 1.91 -8.18 15.26
N SER A 111 2.81 -7.28 14.87
CA SER A 111 4.21 -7.63 14.65
C SER A 111 5.00 -6.77 15.63
N ASN A 112 5.40 -7.41 16.75
CA ASN A 112 6.39 -6.88 17.69
C ASN A 112 7.76 -6.82 17.03
#